data_AF-A0A9D4HII1-F1
#
_entry.id   AF-A0A9D4HII1-F1
#
_cell.length_a   1.000
_cell.length_b   1.000
_cell.length_c   1.000
_cell.angle_alpha   90.00
_cell.angle_beta   90.00
_cell.angle_gamma   90.00
#
_symmetry.space_group_name_H-M   'P 1'
#
loop_
_entity.id
_entity.type
_entity.pdbx_description
1 polymer ?
#
loop_
_entity_poly.entity_id
_entity_poly.type
_entity_poly.pdbx_seq_one_letter_code
_entity_poly.pdbx_strand_id
1 'polypeptide(L)'
;MDSSERDALLQHRVAAGVSSSSVRETPNEFRIVHAVLFPVTILLHVSGGISYYATQQWIQKYLIETMDLNDGHEKHDHHHMRCLQDGNSTEGNFTRIEQETARWAMFAALATLVPSFFVSALVSSYSDKYGRKCLFIISALSQTVQMAITSLTIYFQWSLVMIVVGSAIDGLSGASNTNYLAAMLYLADVTPTEKNRAIALSIYDGLLMFCSTLSAFSSGFIITKAGFFPSMVACTAAAGFCLLLICFCLPETHKRHNRATTRTVCKMIRRIGDVYCSPMFNGRRVAFVIVLVTYFFQSFANADRGSTELLYQLGRPFCWTAHKIGLFSAARHATQGLASMVLIIPLKRYLSVVNIALISAVFNTGSYVLEALATTTIQLFMVPIVATLGALATTMLKALLSAKVGRINQ
;
A
#
# COMPACT_ATOMS: atom_id res chain seq x y z
N MET A 1 -47.67 -9.94 -34.42
CA MET A 1 -46.71 -10.75 -33.65
C MET A 1 -47.44 -11.41 -32.51
N ASP A 2 -47.72 -12.69 -32.74
CA ASP A 2 -48.38 -13.59 -31.80
C ASP A 2 -47.53 -13.75 -30.53
N SER A 3 -48.14 -14.05 -29.37
CA SER A 3 -47.37 -14.15 -28.11
C SER A 3 -46.31 -15.24 -28.17
N SER A 4 -46.60 -16.29 -28.94
CA SER A 4 -45.69 -17.40 -29.29
C SER A 4 -44.41 -16.94 -30.00
N GLU A 5 -44.49 -15.99 -30.95
CA GLU A 5 -43.32 -15.46 -31.66
C GLU A 5 -42.45 -14.56 -30.77
N ARG A 6 -43.07 -13.85 -29.82
CA ARG A 6 -42.33 -13.03 -28.84
C ARG A 6 -41.54 -13.89 -27.86
N ASP A 7 -42.10 -15.01 -27.42
CA ASP A 7 -41.43 -15.93 -26.51
C ASP A 7 -40.30 -16.70 -27.22
N ALA A 8 -40.48 -17.06 -28.50
CA ALA A 8 -39.42 -17.64 -29.32
C ALA A 8 -38.27 -16.65 -29.57
N LEU A 9 -38.55 -15.36 -29.81
CA LEU A 9 -37.53 -14.31 -29.96
C LEU A 9 -36.83 -13.97 -28.63
N LEU A 10 -37.54 -14.05 -27.50
CA LEU A 10 -36.95 -13.90 -26.17
C LEU A 10 -36.05 -15.08 -25.83
N GLN A 11 -36.47 -16.32 -26.12
CA GLN A 11 -35.61 -17.50 -25.96
C GLN A 11 -34.41 -17.47 -26.89
N HIS A 12 -34.55 -17.00 -28.14
CA HIS A 12 -33.44 -16.84 -29.07
C HIS A 12 -32.50 -15.69 -28.65
N ARG A 13 -33.00 -14.63 -28.03
CA ARG A 13 -32.18 -13.55 -27.44
C ARG A 13 -31.50 -13.96 -26.13
N VAL A 14 -32.12 -14.82 -25.32
CA VAL A 14 -31.49 -15.41 -24.13
C VAL A 14 -30.42 -16.43 -24.54
N ALA A 15 -30.68 -17.26 -25.56
CA ALA A 15 -29.69 -18.19 -26.10
C ALA A 15 -28.53 -17.47 -26.81
N ALA A 16 -28.79 -16.38 -27.53
CA ALA A 16 -27.74 -15.55 -28.15
C ALA A 16 -27.00 -14.66 -27.12
N GLY A 17 -27.69 -14.22 -26.06
CA GLY A 17 -27.15 -13.38 -24.98
C GLY A 17 -26.37 -14.14 -23.90
N VAL A 18 -26.47 -15.48 -23.86
CA VAL A 18 -25.66 -16.34 -22.98
C VAL A 18 -24.32 -16.75 -23.65
N SER A 19 -24.08 -16.32 -24.89
CA SER A 19 -22.75 -16.38 -25.51
C SER A 19 -21.82 -15.22 -25.10
N SER A 20 -22.05 -14.59 -23.94
CA SER A 20 -21.00 -13.80 -23.30
C SER A 20 -19.82 -14.75 -23.07
N SER A 21 -18.78 -14.57 -23.88
CA SER A 21 -17.53 -15.30 -23.88
C SER A 21 -16.83 -15.18 -22.52
N SER A 22 -17.34 -15.91 -21.53
CA SER A 22 -16.53 -16.42 -20.44
C SER A 22 -15.65 -17.50 -21.06
N VAL A 23 -14.54 -17.07 -21.67
CA VAL A 23 -13.46 -17.98 -21.96
C VAL A 23 -13.08 -18.57 -20.61
N ARG A 24 -13.53 -19.81 -20.34
CA ARG A 24 -13.03 -20.62 -19.24
C ARG A 24 -11.53 -20.68 -19.43
N GLU A 25 -10.79 -19.87 -18.67
CA GLU A 25 -9.34 -20.04 -18.56
C GLU A 25 -9.11 -21.50 -18.15
N THR A 26 -8.21 -22.15 -18.87
CA THR A 26 -7.89 -23.53 -18.55
C THR A 26 -7.30 -23.58 -17.13
N PRO A 27 -7.50 -24.66 -16.36
CA PRO A 27 -6.94 -24.78 -15.01
C PRO A 27 -5.42 -24.53 -14.94
N ASN A 28 -4.71 -24.74 -16.07
CA ASN A 28 -3.28 -24.47 -16.21
C ASN A 28 -2.96 -22.98 -16.33
N GLU A 29 -3.72 -22.19 -17.09
CA GLU A 29 -3.54 -20.73 -17.16
C GLU A 29 -3.75 -20.08 -15.80
N PHE A 30 -4.78 -20.51 -15.07
CA PHE A 30 -5.07 -20.04 -13.70
C PHE A 30 -3.90 -20.31 -12.74
N ARG A 31 -3.27 -21.49 -12.82
CA ARG A 31 -2.12 -21.86 -12.00
C ARG A 31 -0.86 -21.07 -12.35
N ILE A 32 -0.59 -20.88 -13.64
CA ILE A 32 0.58 -20.12 -14.12
C ILE A 32 0.49 -18.66 -13.69
N VAL A 33 -0.70 -18.08 -13.79
CA VAL A 33 -0.98 -16.71 -13.33
C VAL A 33 -0.61 -16.51 -11.87
N HIS A 34 -1.12 -17.35 -10.97
CA HIS A 34 -0.86 -17.19 -9.54
C HIS A 34 0.60 -17.50 -9.21
N ALA A 35 1.21 -18.47 -9.91
CA ALA A 35 2.61 -18.82 -9.75
C ALA A 35 3.58 -17.70 -10.14
N VAL A 36 3.19 -16.78 -11.03
CA VAL A 36 4.01 -15.61 -11.41
C VAL A 36 3.65 -14.37 -10.60
N LEU A 37 2.35 -14.12 -10.37
CA LEU A 37 1.88 -12.92 -9.69
C LEU A 37 2.41 -12.84 -8.25
N PHE A 38 2.29 -13.91 -7.46
CA PHE A 38 2.67 -13.86 -6.05
C PHE A 38 4.18 -13.63 -5.85
N PRO A 39 5.10 -14.36 -6.52
CA PRO A 39 6.53 -14.10 -6.37
C PRO A 39 6.94 -12.69 -6.78
N VAL A 40 6.35 -12.17 -7.88
CA VAL A 40 6.61 -10.80 -8.32
C VAL A 40 6.14 -9.79 -7.28
N THR A 41 4.93 -9.95 -6.74
CA THR A 41 4.41 -9.08 -5.69
C THR A 41 5.31 -9.11 -4.45
N ILE A 42 5.73 -10.30 -4.02
CA ILE A 42 6.60 -10.47 -2.85
C ILE A 42 7.92 -9.75 -3.06
N LEU A 43 8.62 -10.06 -4.16
CA LEU A 43 9.95 -9.53 -4.41
C LEU A 43 9.91 -8.00 -4.54
N LEU A 44 8.89 -7.45 -5.21
CA LEU A 44 8.72 -6.01 -5.37
C LEU A 44 8.36 -5.31 -4.04
N HIS A 45 7.44 -5.86 -3.24
CA HIS A 45 7.06 -5.22 -1.97
C HIS A 45 8.15 -5.36 -0.90
N VAL A 46 8.87 -6.47 -0.85
CA VAL A 46 9.97 -6.67 0.10
C VAL A 46 11.13 -5.73 -0.22
N SER A 47 11.54 -5.62 -1.50
CA SER A 47 12.57 -4.65 -1.92
C SER A 47 12.12 -3.21 -1.69
N GLY A 48 10.85 -2.89 -1.99
CA GLY A 48 10.19 -1.62 -1.65
C GLY A 48 10.29 -1.27 -0.17
N GLY A 49 9.89 -2.20 0.70
CA GLY A 49 9.91 -2.00 2.14
C GLY A 49 11.31 -1.81 2.70
N ILE A 50 12.29 -2.63 2.27
CA ILE A 50 13.68 -2.49 2.72
C ILE A 50 14.24 -1.14 2.27
N SER A 51 14.00 -0.76 1.01
CA SER A 51 14.40 0.55 0.47
C SER A 51 13.79 1.69 1.26
N TYR A 52 12.51 1.60 1.64
CA TYR A 52 11.84 2.61 2.45
C TYR A 52 12.52 2.79 3.81
N TYR A 53 12.71 1.72 4.58
CA TYR A 53 13.38 1.80 5.89
C TYR A 53 14.83 2.29 5.77
N ALA A 54 15.56 1.83 4.74
CA ALA A 54 16.93 2.27 4.48
C ALA A 54 17.01 3.77 4.17
N THR A 55 16.06 4.29 3.37
CA THR A 55 15.99 5.72 3.03
C THR A 55 15.74 6.56 4.27
N GLN A 56 14.79 6.17 5.12
CA GLN A 56 14.47 6.91 6.35
C GLN A 56 15.65 6.96 7.32
N GLN A 57 16.30 5.81 7.57
CA GLN A 57 17.48 5.74 8.42
C GLN A 57 18.68 6.51 7.82
N TRP A 58 18.80 6.54 6.50
CA TRP A 58 19.84 7.30 5.81
C TRP A 58 19.61 8.81 5.90
N ILE A 59 18.38 9.31 5.71
CA ILE A 59 18.05 10.73 5.87
C ILE A 59 18.46 11.21 7.27
N GLN A 60 18.09 10.45 8.30
CA GLN A 60 18.47 10.77 9.67
C GLN A 60 20.00 10.80 9.84
N LYS A 61 20.70 9.78 9.32
CA LYS A 61 22.17 9.72 9.37
C LYS A 61 22.82 10.93 8.67
N TYR A 62 22.36 11.26 7.47
CA TYR A 62 22.87 12.38 6.68
C TYR A 62 22.71 13.71 7.42
N LEU A 63 21.55 13.93 8.05
CA LEU A 63 21.29 15.15 8.81
C LEU A 63 22.16 15.25 10.06
N ILE A 64 22.41 14.15 10.77
CA ILE A 64 23.36 14.12 11.89
C ILE A 64 24.75 14.52 11.42
N GLU A 65 25.27 13.86 10.38
CA GLU A 65 26.61 14.15 9.86
C GLU A 65 26.74 15.59 9.35
N THR A 66 25.70 16.14 8.73
CA THR A 66 25.73 17.52 8.19
C THR A 66 25.58 18.58 9.28
N MET A 67 24.79 18.33 10.33
CA MET A 67 24.62 19.29 11.43
C MET A 67 25.80 19.27 12.40
N ASP A 68 26.39 18.11 12.69
CA ASP A 68 27.58 17.99 13.55
C ASP A 68 28.80 18.70 12.92
N LEU A 69 28.93 18.66 11.59
CA LEU A 69 29.98 19.40 10.85
C LEU A 69 29.85 20.92 10.99
N ASN A 70 28.64 21.44 11.21
CA ASN A 70 28.40 22.87 11.39
C ASN A 70 28.62 23.34 12.84
N ASP A 71 28.48 22.45 13.83
CA ASP A 71 28.66 22.77 15.26
C ASP A 71 30.10 22.55 15.78
N GLY A 72 31.02 22.02 14.96
CA GLY A 72 32.47 22.02 15.25
C GLY A 72 32.91 21.11 16.40
N HIS A 73 32.06 20.20 16.89
CA HIS A 73 32.42 19.25 17.94
C HIS A 73 33.19 18.04 17.39
N GLU A 74 34.28 17.65 18.08
CA GLU A 74 35.14 16.51 17.73
C GLU A 74 34.39 15.17 17.66
N LYS A 75 34.79 14.34 16.70
CA LYS A 75 34.27 12.98 16.47
C LYS A 75 34.54 12.09 17.67
N HIS A 76 33.53 11.83 18.50
CA HIS A 76 33.53 10.69 19.41
C HIS A 76 32.90 9.47 18.72
N ASP A 77 33.49 8.28 18.86
CA ASP A 77 33.03 7.05 18.20
C ASP A 77 31.53 6.75 18.44
N HIS A 78 30.71 7.03 17.43
CA HIS A 78 29.26 7.22 17.51
C HIS A 78 28.39 5.95 17.48
N HIS A 79 28.93 4.76 17.75
CA HIS A 79 28.11 3.53 17.64
C HIS A 79 27.28 3.19 18.89
N HIS A 80 27.57 3.78 20.06
CA HIS A 80 26.94 3.36 21.32
C HIS A 80 26.40 4.44 22.27
N MET A 81 26.33 5.71 21.85
CA MET A 81 25.93 6.80 22.77
C MET A 81 24.87 7.77 22.23
N ARG A 82 23.92 7.29 21.41
CA ARG A 82 22.94 8.16 20.72
C ARG A 82 21.88 8.84 21.58
N CYS A 83 21.77 8.54 22.88
CA CYS A 83 20.86 9.25 23.80
C CYS A 83 21.41 9.51 25.21
N LEU A 84 22.71 9.29 25.46
CA LEU A 84 23.32 9.58 26.77
C LEU A 84 24.20 10.82 26.67
N GLN A 85 23.57 12.00 26.78
CA GLN A 85 24.27 13.18 27.29
C GLN A 85 23.24 14.15 27.86
N ASP A 86 23.23 14.25 29.19
CA ASP A 86 22.49 15.26 29.95
C ASP A 86 23.21 16.60 29.75
N GLY A 87 22.65 17.43 28.87
CA GLY A 87 23.06 18.81 28.66
C GLY A 87 21.92 19.59 28.01
N ASN A 88 21.53 20.73 28.60
CA ASN A 88 20.46 21.60 28.10
C ASN A 88 20.66 22.10 26.66
N SER A 89 21.90 22.09 26.14
CA SER A 89 22.22 22.49 24.76
C SER A 89 22.06 21.35 23.74
N THR A 90 22.38 20.11 24.13
CA THR A 90 22.30 18.92 23.26
C THR A 90 20.84 18.51 23.01
N GLU A 91 19.96 18.74 23.99
CA GLU A 91 18.54 18.38 23.90
C GLU A 91 17.81 19.14 22.77
N GLY A 92 18.12 20.42 22.58
CA GLY A 92 17.58 21.20 21.46
C GLY A 92 18.05 20.71 20.08
N ASN A 93 19.30 20.25 19.98
CA ASN A 93 19.87 19.78 18.72
C ASN A 93 19.29 18.43 18.28
N PHE A 94 19.06 17.48 19.19
CA PHE A 94 18.42 16.20 18.86
C PHE A 94 16.97 16.38 18.39
N THR A 95 16.19 17.18 19.11
CA THR A 95 14.81 17.50 18.70
C THR A 95 14.79 18.17 17.32
N ARG A 96 15.78 19.03 17.01
CA ARG A 96 15.90 19.67 15.70
C ARG A 96 16.23 18.66 14.58
N ILE A 97 17.12 17.71 14.81
CA ILE A 97 17.46 16.66 13.83
C ILE A 97 16.24 15.77 13.55
N GLU A 98 15.50 15.39 14.59
CA GLU A 98 14.27 14.61 14.44
C GLU A 98 13.21 15.38 13.65
N GLN A 99 12.99 16.66 13.96
CA GLN A 99 12.05 17.52 13.24
C GLN A 99 12.43 17.67 11.76
N GLU A 100 13.71 17.89 11.44
CA GLU A 100 14.17 17.98 10.05
C GLU A 100 14.06 16.63 9.33
N THR A 101 14.36 15.52 10.00
CA THR A 101 14.16 14.17 9.44
C THR A 101 12.69 13.94 9.11
N ALA A 102 11.78 14.29 10.03
CA ALA A 102 10.33 14.23 9.83
C ALA A 102 9.91 15.05 8.61
N ARG A 103 10.44 16.26 8.50
CA ARG A 103 10.11 17.21 7.44
C ARG A 103 10.50 16.68 6.07
N TRP A 104 11.71 16.15 5.92
CA TRP A 104 12.16 15.54 4.66
C TRP A 104 11.39 14.26 4.31
N ALA A 105 11.10 13.42 5.30
CA ALA A 105 10.25 12.24 5.13
C ALA A 105 8.84 12.64 4.65
N MET A 106 8.25 13.66 5.27
CA MET A 106 6.95 14.21 4.90
C MET A 106 6.96 14.80 3.49
N PHE A 107 8.00 15.54 3.09
CA PHE A 107 8.11 16.03 1.72
C PHE A 107 8.20 14.91 0.69
N ALA A 108 8.98 13.86 0.97
CA ALA A 108 9.03 12.68 0.12
C ALA A 108 7.67 11.96 0.05
N ALA A 109 6.98 11.79 1.18
CA ALA A 109 5.67 11.16 1.24
C ALA A 109 4.61 11.97 0.47
N LEU A 110 4.56 13.29 0.65
CA LEU A 110 3.64 14.17 -0.08
C LEU A 110 3.92 14.18 -1.58
N ALA A 111 5.20 14.19 -1.97
CA ALA A 111 5.61 14.12 -3.36
C ALA A 111 5.13 12.83 -4.04
N THR A 112 4.99 11.73 -3.30
CA THR A 112 4.43 10.48 -3.81
C THR A 112 2.90 10.46 -3.74
N LEU A 113 2.32 10.75 -2.57
CA LEU A 113 0.89 10.56 -2.28
C LEU A 113 -0.02 11.49 -3.09
N VAL A 114 0.34 12.78 -3.19
CA VAL A 114 -0.51 13.77 -3.85
C VAL A 114 -0.66 13.46 -5.34
N PRO A 115 0.43 13.27 -6.13
CA PRO A 115 0.29 12.86 -7.52
C PRO A 115 -0.36 11.48 -7.67
N SER A 116 -0.04 10.53 -6.78
CA SER A 116 -0.60 9.18 -6.86
C SER A 116 -2.12 9.16 -6.73
N PHE A 117 -2.69 10.03 -5.90
CA PHE A 117 -4.13 10.12 -5.74
C PHE A 117 -4.83 10.50 -7.05
N PHE A 118 -4.32 11.48 -7.79
CA PHE A 118 -4.89 11.88 -9.07
C PHE A 118 -4.63 10.87 -10.18
N VAL A 119 -3.41 10.33 -10.22
CA VAL A 119 -2.99 9.38 -11.26
C VAL A 119 -3.67 8.03 -11.11
N SER A 120 -3.81 7.51 -9.90
CA SER A 120 -4.45 6.20 -9.65
C SER A 120 -5.87 6.13 -10.19
N ALA A 121 -6.63 7.22 -10.08
CA ALA A 121 -7.94 7.34 -10.71
C ALA A 121 -7.83 7.19 -12.23
N LEU A 122 -6.99 7.97 -12.90
CA LEU A 122 -6.83 7.93 -14.36
C LEU A 122 -6.33 6.57 -14.85
N VAL A 123 -5.30 6.05 -14.20
CA VAL A 123 -4.61 4.80 -14.53
C VAL A 123 -5.55 3.60 -14.43
N SER A 124 -6.48 3.59 -13.46
CA SER A 124 -7.52 2.56 -13.36
C SER A 124 -8.35 2.41 -14.64
N SER A 125 -8.68 3.52 -15.30
CA SER A 125 -9.48 3.52 -16.53
C SER A 125 -8.65 3.33 -17.79
N TYR A 126 -7.41 3.80 -17.81
CA TYR A 126 -6.49 3.49 -18.90
C TYR A 126 -6.13 2.00 -18.94
N SER A 127 -6.16 1.32 -17.80
CA SER A 127 -6.00 -0.14 -17.73
C SER A 127 -7.06 -0.89 -18.52
N ASP A 128 -8.31 -0.44 -18.51
CA ASP A 128 -9.38 -1.05 -19.32
C ASP A 128 -9.10 -0.95 -20.82
N LYS A 129 -8.28 0.02 -21.25
CA LYS A 129 -7.90 0.22 -22.67
C LYS A 129 -6.61 -0.50 -23.04
N TYR A 130 -5.55 -0.37 -22.24
CA TYR A 130 -4.22 -0.88 -22.60
C TYR A 130 -3.93 -2.28 -22.07
N GLY A 131 -4.74 -2.76 -21.13
CA GLY A 131 -4.54 -4.02 -20.43
C GLY A 131 -4.18 -3.81 -18.95
N ARG A 132 -4.29 -4.88 -18.17
CA ARG A 132 -3.98 -4.91 -16.74
C ARG A 132 -2.47 -5.02 -16.52
N LYS A 133 -1.75 -5.68 -17.44
CA LYS A 133 -0.28 -5.82 -17.37
C LYS A 133 0.44 -4.47 -17.40
N CYS A 134 -0.09 -3.50 -18.14
CA CYS A 134 0.48 -2.15 -18.25
C CYS A 134 0.60 -1.45 -16.88
N LEU A 135 -0.34 -1.71 -15.97
CA LEU A 135 -0.31 -1.16 -14.62
C LEU A 135 0.88 -1.67 -13.79
N PHE A 136 1.17 -2.97 -13.90
CA PHE A 136 2.31 -3.59 -13.22
C PHE A 136 3.63 -3.05 -13.77
N ILE A 137 3.74 -2.88 -15.08
CA ILE A 137 4.96 -2.36 -15.72
C ILE A 137 5.22 -0.90 -15.28
N ILE A 138 4.20 -0.04 -15.34
CA ILE A 138 4.34 1.38 -14.96
C ILE A 138 4.74 1.53 -13.48
N SER A 139 4.08 0.79 -12.58
CA SER A 139 4.39 0.84 -11.15
C SER A 139 5.76 0.24 -10.81
N ALA A 140 6.13 -0.92 -11.39
CA ALA A 140 7.45 -1.51 -11.15
C ALA A 140 8.60 -0.67 -11.73
N LEU A 141 8.41 -0.07 -12.91
CA LEU A 141 9.41 0.79 -13.53
C LEU A 141 9.67 2.04 -12.70
N SER A 142 8.60 2.74 -12.32
CA SER A 142 8.70 3.98 -11.52
C SER A 142 9.34 3.73 -10.15
N GLN A 143 8.96 2.65 -9.47
CA GLN A 143 9.58 2.26 -8.21
C GLN A 143 11.08 1.90 -8.39
N THR A 144 11.44 1.22 -9.47
CA THR A 144 12.86 0.91 -9.77
C THR A 144 13.65 2.20 -10.02
N VAL A 145 13.08 3.17 -10.74
CA VAL A 145 13.70 4.48 -10.99
C VAL A 145 13.87 5.25 -9.69
N GLN A 146 12.85 5.28 -8.81
CA GLN A 146 12.96 5.90 -7.49
C GLN A 146 14.10 5.28 -6.66
N MET A 147 14.16 3.95 -6.59
CA MET A 147 15.22 3.24 -5.86
C MET A 147 16.62 3.52 -6.45
N ALA A 148 16.73 3.61 -7.77
CA ALA A 148 17.97 3.96 -8.43
C ALA A 148 18.42 5.39 -8.08
N ILE A 149 17.51 6.37 -8.13
CA ILE A 149 17.79 7.76 -7.75
C ILE A 149 18.24 7.84 -6.28
N THR A 150 17.57 7.13 -5.37
CA THR A 150 17.98 7.09 -3.97
C THR A 150 19.35 6.42 -3.80
N SER A 151 19.63 5.34 -4.54
CA SER A 151 20.94 4.66 -4.51
C SER A 151 22.07 5.61 -4.97
N LEU A 152 21.84 6.36 -6.04
CA LEU A 152 22.78 7.37 -6.53
C LEU A 152 22.96 8.52 -5.54
N THR A 153 21.88 8.96 -4.89
CA THR A 153 21.92 9.99 -3.86
C THR A 153 22.81 9.56 -2.68
N ILE A 154 22.69 8.30 -2.25
CA ILE A 154 23.50 7.74 -1.17
C ILE A 154 24.97 7.60 -1.58
N TYR A 155 25.25 7.19 -2.82
CA TYR A 155 26.62 7.02 -3.31
C TYR A 155 27.36 8.35 -3.44
N PHE A 156 26.74 9.32 -4.11
CA PHE A 156 27.33 10.63 -4.38
C PHE A 156 27.14 11.64 -3.24
N GLN A 157 26.44 11.26 -2.16
CA GLN A 157 26.06 12.15 -1.05
C GLN A 157 25.33 13.42 -1.55
N TRP A 158 24.42 13.24 -2.52
CA TRP A 158 23.63 14.34 -3.05
C TRP A 158 22.64 14.89 -2.01
N SER A 159 22.13 16.09 -2.27
CA SER A 159 21.09 16.71 -1.45
C SER A 159 19.84 15.83 -1.32
N LEU A 160 19.19 15.89 -0.16
CA LEU A 160 17.91 15.24 0.15
C LEU A 160 16.79 15.57 -0.85
N VAL A 161 16.92 16.68 -1.59
CA VAL A 161 16.01 17.04 -2.69
C VAL A 161 15.91 15.94 -3.75
N MET A 162 17.00 15.22 -4.04
CA MET A 162 16.98 14.13 -5.03
C MET A 162 16.09 12.96 -4.61
N ILE A 163 15.98 12.68 -3.31
CA ILE A 163 15.04 11.68 -2.79
C ILE A 163 13.61 12.15 -3.06
N VAL A 164 13.30 13.43 -2.82
CA VAL A 164 11.98 14.00 -3.09
C VAL A 164 11.65 13.94 -4.59
N VAL A 165 12.62 14.21 -5.47
CA VAL A 165 12.47 14.09 -6.93
C VAL A 165 12.17 12.64 -7.32
N GLY A 166 12.91 11.66 -6.78
CA GLY A 166 12.64 10.25 -7.01
C GLY A 166 11.23 9.84 -6.55
N SER A 167 10.83 10.30 -5.36
CA SER A 167 9.48 10.08 -4.82
C SER A 167 8.37 10.74 -5.64
N ALA A 168 8.63 11.90 -6.25
CA ALA A 168 7.70 12.55 -7.16
C ALA A 168 7.51 11.76 -8.46
N ILE A 169 8.60 11.20 -9.01
CA ILE A 169 8.55 10.34 -10.20
C ILE A 169 7.73 9.08 -9.92
N ASP A 170 7.92 8.46 -8.75
CA ASP A 170 7.09 7.33 -8.32
C ASP A 170 5.63 7.74 -8.12
N GLY A 171 5.39 8.92 -7.54
CA GLY A 171 4.05 9.47 -7.37
C GLY A 171 3.29 9.65 -8.69
N LEU A 172 3.97 10.12 -9.75
CA LEU A 172 3.37 10.34 -11.07
C LEU A 172 2.94 9.06 -11.78
N SER A 173 3.36 7.88 -11.30
CA SER A 173 2.92 6.58 -11.80
C SER A 173 1.74 6.00 -10.99
N GLY A 174 1.39 6.64 -9.87
CA GLY A 174 0.50 6.11 -8.85
C GLY A 174 1.18 5.18 -7.84
N ALA A 175 2.51 5.03 -7.90
CA ALA A 175 3.34 4.33 -6.93
C ALA A 175 2.86 2.90 -6.63
N SER A 176 3.11 2.42 -5.41
CA SER A 176 2.64 1.12 -4.90
C SER A 176 1.11 0.97 -4.94
N ASN A 177 0.34 2.06 -4.92
CA ASN A 177 -1.12 2.01 -5.01
C ASN A 177 -1.60 1.50 -6.37
N THR A 178 -0.93 1.89 -7.45
CA THR A 178 -1.22 1.37 -8.80
C THR A 178 -0.95 -0.13 -8.88
N ASN A 179 0.13 -0.61 -8.26
CA ASN A 179 0.43 -2.05 -8.21
C ASN A 179 -0.65 -2.82 -7.42
N TYR A 180 -1.02 -2.30 -6.24
CA TYR A 180 -2.12 -2.86 -5.44
C TYR A 180 -3.42 -2.94 -6.25
N LEU A 181 -3.80 -1.85 -6.89
CA LEU A 181 -4.98 -1.80 -7.74
C LEU A 181 -4.89 -2.79 -8.92
N ALA A 182 -3.73 -2.88 -9.56
CA ALA A 182 -3.49 -3.81 -10.66
C ALA A 182 -3.75 -5.25 -10.21
N ALA A 183 -3.22 -5.65 -9.05
CA ALA A 183 -3.42 -6.98 -8.51
C ALA A 183 -4.88 -7.25 -8.13
N MET A 184 -5.58 -6.29 -7.53
CA MET A 184 -7.01 -6.44 -7.22
C MET A 184 -7.84 -6.66 -8.49
N LEU A 185 -7.59 -5.88 -9.54
CA LEU A 185 -8.27 -6.02 -10.83
C LEU A 185 -7.90 -7.35 -11.51
N TYR A 186 -6.63 -7.71 -11.51
CA TYR A 186 -6.13 -8.94 -12.10
C TYR A 186 -6.74 -10.17 -11.42
N LEU A 187 -6.80 -10.17 -10.09
CA LEU A 187 -7.39 -11.26 -9.31
C LEU A 187 -8.91 -11.34 -9.47
N ALA A 188 -9.57 -10.19 -9.66
CA ALA A 188 -10.98 -10.13 -9.98
C ALA A 188 -11.30 -10.68 -11.37
N ASP A 189 -10.40 -10.48 -12.34
CA ASP A 189 -10.56 -10.97 -13.72
C ASP A 189 -10.36 -12.50 -13.78
N VAL A 190 -9.43 -13.05 -12.99
CA VAL A 190 -9.05 -14.48 -13.01
C VAL A 190 -9.95 -15.36 -12.12
N THR A 191 -10.64 -14.76 -11.14
CA THR A 191 -11.45 -15.52 -10.17
C THR A 191 -12.93 -15.50 -10.53
N PRO A 192 -13.54 -16.64 -10.93
CA PRO A 192 -14.89 -16.65 -11.52
C PRO A 192 -16.04 -16.47 -10.52
N THR A 193 -15.84 -16.73 -9.22
CA THR A 193 -16.91 -16.71 -8.21
C THR A 193 -16.71 -15.58 -7.21
N GLU A 194 -17.75 -14.80 -6.91
CA GLU A 194 -17.74 -13.71 -5.91
C GLU A 194 -17.13 -14.14 -4.56
N LYS A 195 -17.50 -15.31 -4.05
CA LYS A 195 -16.96 -15.87 -2.80
C LYS A 195 -15.46 -16.16 -2.90
N ASN A 196 -15.02 -16.76 -4.00
CA ASN A 196 -13.61 -17.09 -4.22
C ASN A 196 -12.79 -15.83 -4.44
N ARG A 197 -13.35 -14.81 -5.10
CA ARG A 197 -12.71 -13.50 -5.30
C ARG A 197 -12.45 -12.82 -3.97
N ALA A 198 -13.45 -12.80 -3.08
CA ALA A 198 -13.26 -12.23 -1.74
C ALA A 198 -12.14 -12.94 -0.94
N ILE A 199 -12.05 -14.27 -1.04
CA ILE A 199 -10.99 -15.06 -0.41
C ILE A 199 -9.62 -14.72 -1.04
N ALA A 200 -9.53 -14.69 -2.37
CA ALA A 200 -8.30 -14.41 -3.08
C ALA A 200 -7.76 -13.00 -2.74
N LEU A 201 -8.63 -11.98 -2.73
CA LEU A 201 -8.25 -10.61 -2.35
C LEU A 201 -7.77 -10.55 -0.89
N SER A 202 -8.41 -11.32 0.01
CA SER A 202 -7.99 -11.41 1.41
C SER A 202 -6.63 -12.10 1.57
N ILE A 203 -6.34 -13.14 0.79
CA ILE A 203 -5.03 -13.81 0.75
C ILE A 203 -3.96 -12.84 0.25
N TYR A 204 -4.27 -12.06 -0.78
CA TYR A 204 -3.35 -11.05 -1.31
C TYR A 204 -3.06 -9.94 -0.28
N ASP A 205 -4.08 -9.40 0.40
CA ASP A 205 -3.90 -8.43 1.48
C ASP A 205 -3.01 -9.01 2.61
N GLY A 206 -3.25 -10.26 3.00
CA GLY A 206 -2.42 -10.97 3.99
C GLY A 206 -0.96 -11.14 3.54
N LEU A 207 -0.74 -11.43 2.25
CA LEU A 207 0.59 -11.53 1.66
C LEU A 207 1.35 -10.20 1.74
N LEU A 208 0.67 -9.07 1.49
CA LEU A 208 1.28 -7.75 1.61
C LEU A 208 1.70 -7.45 3.04
N MET A 209 0.88 -7.80 4.03
CA MET A 209 1.23 -7.64 5.45
C MET A 209 2.44 -8.50 5.82
N PHE A 210 2.53 -9.72 5.29
CA PHE A 210 3.70 -10.58 5.45
C PHE A 210 4.96 -9.95 4.83
N CYS A 211 4.85 -9.40 3.62
CA CYS A 211 5.97 -8.70 2.97
C CYS A 211 6.44 -7.49 3.78
N SER A 212 5.51 -6.68 4.30
CA SER A 212 5.83 -5.55 5.19
C SER A 212 6.56 -6.01 6.44
N THR A 213 6.09 -7.09 7.08
CA THR A 213 6.75 -7.71 8.25
C THR A 213 8.18 -8.15 7.92
N LEU A 214 8.34 -8.88 6.82
CA LEU A 214 9.63 -9.40 6.39
C LEU A 214 10.62 -8.28 6.05
N SER A 215 10.15 -7.24 5.36
CA SER A 215 10.96 -6.08 5.00
C SER A 215 11.43 -5.29 6.23
N ALA A 216 10.54 -5.04 7.20
CA ALA A 216 10.88 -4.33 8.43
C ALA A 216 11.92 -5.11 9.25
N PHE A 217 11.72 -6.41 9.43
CA PHE A 217 12.64 -7.27 10.18
C PHE A 217 14.01 -7.38 9.50
N SER A 218 14.02 -7.62 8.18
CA SER A 218 15.27 -7.81 7.43
C SER A 218 16.06 -6.51 7.22
N SER A 219 15.37 -5.36 7.10
CA SER A 219 16.03 -4.07 6.82
C SER A 219 17.13 -3.74 7.84
N GLY A 220 16.87 -3.87 9.14
CA GLY A 220 17.84 -3.58 10.19
C GLY A 220 19.09 -4.46 10.11
N PHE A 221 18.92 -5.76 9.82
CA PHE A 221 20.03 -6.70 9.70
C PHE A 221 20.89 -6.44 8.45
N ILE A 222 20.23 -6.22 7.31
CA ILE A 222 20.91 -5.97 6.02
C ILE A 222 21.68 -4.64 6.11
N ILE A 223 21.06 -3.57 6.63
CA ILE A 223 21.69 -2.25 6.77
C ILE A 223 22.90 -2.32 7.72
N THR A 224 22.78 -3.03 8.85
CA THR A 224 23.88 -3.13 9.83
C THR A 224 25.08 -3.90 9.29
N LYS A 225 24.86 -4.95 8.50
CA LYS A 225 25.94 -5.80 7.97
C LYS A 225 26.54 -5.32 6.65
N ALA A 226 25.69 -4.90 5.70
CA ALA A 226 26.10 -4.53 4.35
C ALA A 226 26.27 -3.02 4.16
N GLY A 227 25.71 -2.20 5.06
CA GLY A 227 25.67 -0.75 4.90
C GLY A 227 24.55 -0.28 3.99
N PHE A 228 24.31 1.04 3.96
CA PHE A 228 23.20 1.65 3.23
C PHE A 228 23.30 1.48 1.71
N PHE A 229 24.47 1.76 1.12
CA PHE A 229 24.64 1.75 -0.33
C PHE A 229 24.47 0.34 -0.96
N PRO A 230 25.17 -0.72 -0.50
CA PRO A 230 24.99 -2.05 -1.08
C PRO A 230 23.56 -2.59 -0.91
N SER A 231 22.91 -2.27 0.21
CA SER A 231 21.51 -2.64 0.47
C SER A 231 20.56 -2.03 -0.57
N MET A 232 20.75 -0.76 -0.90
CA MET A 232 19.92 -0.03 -1.86
C MET A 232 20.15 -0.47 -3.30
N VAL A 233 21.40 -0.76 -3.68
CA VAL A 233 21.72 -1.34 -4.99
C VAL A 233 21.08 -2.73 -5.14
N ALA A 234 21.14 -3.57 -4.10
CA ALA A 234 20.49 -4.88 -4.11
C ALA A 234 18.96 -4.77 -4.26
N CYS A 235 18.32 -3.81 -3.57
CA CYS A 235 16.89 -3.56 -3.72
C CYS A 235 16.53 -3.08 -5.13
N THR A 236 17.33 -2.17 -5.69
CA THR A 236 17.14 -1.66 -7.08
C THR A 236 17.29 -2.79 -8.10
N ALA A 237 18.29 -3.67 -7.93
CA ALA A 237 18.49 -4.82 -8.81
C ALA A 237 17.33 -5.82 -8.70
N ALA A 238 16.82 -6.08 -7.49
CA ALA A 238 15.64 -6.92 -7.27
C ALA A 238 14.38 -6.35 -7.94
N ALA A 239 14.14 -5.04 -7.82
CA ALA A 239 13.03 -4.35 -8.48
C ALA A 239 13.16 -4.37 -10.02
N GLY A 240 14.37 -4.17 -10.55
CA GLY A 240 14.67 -4.31 -11.97
C GLY A 240 14.45 -5.74 -12.49
N PHE A 241 14.83 -6.76 -11.72
CA PHE A 241 14.56 -8.15 -12.04
C PHE A 241 13.04 -8.46 -12.02
N CYS A 242 12.31 -7.94 -11.04
CA CYS A 242 10.84 -7.98 -11.02
C CYS A 242 10.23 -7.37 -12.28
N LEU A 243 10.72 -6.20 -12.71
CA LEU A 243 10.24 -5.55 -13.93
C LEU A 243 10.44 -6.45 -15.16
N LEU A 244 11.59 -7.11 -15.27
CA LEU A 244 11.85 -8.09 -16.34
C LEU A 244 10.88 -9.28 -16.26
N LEU A 245 10.67 -9.85 -15.07
CA LEU A 245 9.70 -10.93 -14.87
C LEU A 245 8.27 -10.52 -15.23
N ILE A 246 7.85 -9.30 -14.90
CA ILE A 246 6.55 -8.77 -15.30
C ILE A 246 6.49 -8.67 -16.83
N CYS A 247 7.50 -8.08 -17.46
CA CYS A 247 7.54 -7.89 -18.90
C CYS A 247 7.48 -9.20 -19.68
N PHE A 248 8.22 -10.24 -19.27
CA PHE A 248 8.33 -11.49 -20.01
C PHE A 248 7.37 -12.59 -19.53
N CYS A 249 7.17 -12.74 -18.23
CA CYS A 249 6.47 -13.90 -17.67
C CYS A 249 5.01 -13.64 -17.29
N LEU A 250 4.63 -12.39 -16.99
CA LEU A 250 3.25 -12.10 -16.57
C LEU A 250 2.31 -12.05 -17.80
N PRO A 251 1.29 -12.94 -17.90
CA PRO A 251 0.35 -12.91 -19.00
C PRO A 251 -0.65 -11.75 -18.86
N GLU A 252 -1.21 -11.31 -19.98
CA GLU A 252 -2.26 -10.29 -20.01
C GLU A 252 -3.64 -10.95 -19.81
N THR A 253 -4.33 -10.59 -18.73
CA THR A 253 -5.69 -11.08 -18.44
C THR A 253 -6.76 -10.31 -19.21
N HIS A 254 -6.54 -9.01 -19.49
CA HIS A 254 -7.53 -8.20 -20.19
C HIS A 254 -7.36 -8.31 -21.70
N LYS A 255 -7.98 -9.36 -22.26
CA LYS A 255 -7.96 -9.71 -23.69
C LYS A 255 -8.43 -8.55 -24.57
N ARG A 256 -7.82 -8.43 -25.76
CA ARG A 256 -7.97 -7.27 -26.66
C ARG A 256 -9.41 -7.01 -27.10
N HIS A 257 -10.24 -8.04 -27.17
CA HIS A 257 -11.68 -7.96 -27.48
C HIS A 257 -12.50 -7.22 -26.41
N ASN A 258 -12.13 -7.34 -25.12
CA ASN A 258 -12.87 -6.71 -24.01
C ASN A 258 -12.37 -5.27 -23.72
N ARG A 259 -11.39 -4.77 -24.48
CA ARG A 259 -10.82 -3.43 -24.28
C ARG A 259 -11.82 -2.36 -24.68
N ALA A 260 -12.03 -1.40 -23.80
CA ALA A 260 -12.91 -0.27 -24.07
C ALA A 260 -12.38 0.54 -25.26
N THR A 261 -13.22 0.76 -26.27
CA THR A 261 -12.91 1.60 -27.44
C THR A 261 -12.81 3.05 -26.97
N THR A 262 -11.57 3.56 -26.88
CA THR A 262 -11.19 4.97 -26.59
C THR A 262 -12.15 5.76 -25.69
N ARG A 263 -11.85 5.79 -24.38
CA ARG A 263 -12.48 6.74 -23.44
C ARG A 263 -11.58 7.95 -23.25
N THR A 264 -12.10 9.14 -23.53
CA THR A 264 -11.49 10.42 -23.14
C THR A 264 -11.63 10.61 -21.63
N VAL A 265 -10.66 11.25 -20.98
CA VAL A 265 -10.69 11.56 -19.53
C VAL A 265 -12.01 12.26 -19.12
N CYS A 266 -12.53 13.17 -19.95
CA CYS A 266 -13.80 13.84 -19.68
C CYS A 266 -15.01 12.89 -19.64
N LYS A 267 -15.07 11.87 -20.50
CA LYS A 267 -16.15 10.86 -20.48
C LYS A 267 -16.05 9.96 -19.25
N MET A 268 -14.83 9.73 -18.75
CA MET A 268 -14.59 8.98 -17.52
C MET A 268 -15.06 9.76 -16.29
N ILE A 269 -14.65 11.02 -16.14
CA ILE A 269 -15.09 11.89 -15.04
C ILE A 269 -16.62 12.02 -15.07
N ARG A 270 -17.20 12.16 -16.26
CA ARG A 270 -18.66 12.19 -16.42
C ARG A 270 -19.32 10.90 -15.96
N ARG A 271 -18.79 9.72 -16.30
CA ARG A 271 -19.35 8.44 -15.86
C ARG A 271 -19.22 8.20 -14.36
N ILE A 272 -18.08 8.59 -13.77
CA ILE A 272 -17.89 8.61 -12.33
C ILE A 272 -18.99 9.50 -11.73
N GLY A 273 -19.10 10.74 -12.20
CA GLY A 273 -20.16 11.67 -11.83
C GLY A 273 -21.57 11.10 -12.01
N ASP A 274 -21.86 10.41 -13.11
CA ASP A 274 -23.14 9.79 -13.40
C ASP A 274 -23.44 8.65 -12.44
N VAL A 275 -22.45 7.86 -12.01
CA VAL A 275 -22.64 6.86 -10.94
C VAL A 275 -22.94 7.59 -9.63
N TYR A 276 -22.14 8.58 -9.23
CA TYR A 276 -22.32 9.32 -7.97
C TYR A 276 -23.58 10.20 -7.91
N CYS A 277 -24.12 10.59 -9.08
CA CYS A 277 -25.30 11.43 -9.24
C CYS A 277 -26.50 10.67 -9.85
N SER A 278 -26.40 9.35 -10.04
CA SER A 278 -27.47 8.56 -10.62
C SER A 278 -28.73 8.63 -9.75
N PRO A 279 -29.93 8.80 -10.35
CA PRO A 279 -31.19 8.76 -9.63
C PRO A 279 -31.45 7.41 -8.92
N MET A 280 -30.69 6.36 -9.23
CA MET A 280 -30.70 5.08 -8.48
C MET A 280 -30.24 5.21 -7.02
N PHE A 281 -29.60 6.32 -6.64
CA PHE A 281 -29.18 6.56 -5.26
C PHE A 281 -30.27 7.18 -4.37
N ASN A 282 -31.47 7.46 -4.90
CA ASN A 282 -32.55 8.07 -4.10
C ASN A 282 -32.86 7.24 -2.84
N GLY A 283 -32.71 7.86 -1.67
CA GLY A 283 -32.88 7.24 -0.34
C GLY A 283 -31.66 6.53 0.25
N ARG A 284 -30.63 6.19 -0.54
CA ARG A 284 -29.41 5.49 -0.06
C ARG A 284 -28.10 6.24 -0.29
N ARG A 285 -28.16 7.41 -0.95
CA ARG A 285 -27.02 8.27 -1.25
C ARG A 285 -26.23 8.67 -0.01
N VAL A 286 -26.92 9.12 1.03
CA VAL A 286 -26.29 9.57 2.28
C VAL A 286 -25.46 8.45 2.90
N ALA A 287 -26.00 7.23 2.99
CA ALA A 287 -25.26 6.09 3.53
C ALA A 287 -24.03 5.70 2.68
N PHE A 288 -24.10 5.87 1.36
CA PHE A 288 -22.94 5.61 0.49
C PHE A 288 -21.87 6.69 0.64
N VAL A 289 -22.26 7.97 0.66
CA VAL A 289 -21.36 9.10 0.90
C VAL A 289 -20.69 8.97 2.27
N ILE A 290 -21.43 8.60 3.32
CA ILE A 290 -20.86 8.36 4.65
C ILE A 290 -19.78 7.29 4.59
N VAL A 291 -20.04 6.12 4.00
CA VAL A 291 -19.04 5.04 3.92
C VAL A 291 -17.81 5.47 3.14
N LEU A 292 -17.98 6.26 2.07
CA LEU A 292 -16.89 6.77 1.26
C LEU A 292 -16.04 7.81 2.01
N VAL A 293 -16.68 8.73 2.73
CA VAL A 293 -16.01 9.72 3.57
C VAL A 293 -15.26 9.02 4.71
N THR A 294 -15.87 8.04 5.38
CA THR A 294 -15.20 7.23 6.41
C THR A 294 -13.99 6.49 5.84
N TYR A 295 -14.10 5.92 4.64
CA TYR A 295 -12.98 5.25 3.97
C TYR A 295 -11.84 6.21 3.64
N PHE A 296 -12.17 7.43 3.19
CA PHE A 296 -11.18 8.48 2.92
C PHE A 296 -10.41 8.86 4.18
N PHE A 297 -11.11 9.19 5.28
CA PHE A 297 -10.45 9.55 6.53
C PHE A 297 -9.64 8.40 7.13
N GLN A 298 -10.13 7.16 7.05
CA GLN A 298 -9.37 5.99 7.48
C GLN A 298 -8.11 5.79 6.63
N SER A 299 -8.19 5.96 5.31
CA SER A 299 -7.03 5.84 4.43
C SER A 299 -6.01 6.95 4.70
N PHE A 300 -6.49 8.17 4.93
CA PHE A 300 -5.65 9.32 5.28
C PHE A 300 -4.93 9.15 6.62
N ALA A 301 -5.63 8.68 7.66
CA ALA A 301 -5.01 8.43 8.97
C ALA A 301 -3.95 7.32 8.94
N ASN A 302 -4.07 6.38 7.99
CA ASN A 302 -3.05 5.35 7.76
C ASN A 302 -1.96 5.79 6.79
N ALA A 303 -2.16 6.88 6.05
CA ALA A 303 -1.16 7.42 5.14
C ALA A 303 0.03 7.94 5.96
N ASP A 304 1.22 7.47 5.62
CA ASP A 304 2.48 7.88 6.25
C ASP A 304 2.62 7.59 7.76
N ARG A 305 1.73 6.78 8.34
CA ARG A 305 1.83 6.30 9.73
C ARG A 305 3.20 5.70 10.06
N GLY A 306 3.77 4.96 9.11
CA GLY A 306 5.05 4.26 9.30
C GLY A 306 6.26 5.20 9.45
N SER A 307 6.25 6.39 8.83
CA SER A 307 7.34 7.36 8.97
C SER A 307 7.30 8.01 10.36
N THR A 308 6.10 8.40 10.80
CA THR A 308 5.87 9.06 12.08
C THR A 308 6.16 8.11 13.24
N GLU A 309 5.72 6.86 13.14
CA GLU A 309 5.99 5.81 14.14
C GLU A 309 7.50 5.49 14.21
N LEU A 310 8.18 5.37 13.07
CA LEU A 310 9.63 5.18 13.02
C LEU A 310 10.37 6.34 13.70
N LEU A 311 9.98 7.58 13.41
CA LEU A 311 10.60 8.76 13.99
C LEU A 311 10.36 8.84 15.51
N TYR A 312 9.14 8.55 15.95
CA TYR A 312 8.79 8.49 17.38
C TYR A 312 9.63 7.45 18.14
N GLN A 313 9.92 6.32 17.51
CA GLN A 313 10.77 5.27 18.10
C GLN A 313 12.26 5.62 18.10
N LEU A 314 12.71 6.36 17.09
CA LEU A 314 14.08 6.84 16.99
C LEU A 314 14.37 7.96 18.00
N GLY A 315 13.34 8.75 18.34
CA GLY A 315 13.47 9.86 19.28
C GLY A 315 13.26 9.53 20.75
N ARG A 316 13.44 10.54 21.62
CA ARG A 316 13.15 10.43 23.07
C ARG A 316 11.65 10.24 23.30
N PRO A 317 11.22 9.42 24.28
CA PRO A 317 12.01 8.75 25.33
C PRO A 317 12.57 7.36 24.94
N PHE A 318 12.32 6.86 23.73
CA PHE A 318 12.56 5.46 23.38
C PHE A 318 13.98 5.18 22.89
N CYS A 319 14.49 6.02 21.99
CA CYS A 319 15.84 5.90 21.43
C CYS A 319 16.15 4.46 20.96
N TRP A 320 15.25 3.87 20.19
CA TRP A 320 15.36 2.47 19.81
C TRP A 320 16.42 2.24 18.73
N THR A 321 17.09 1.10 18.83
CA THR A 321 17.98 0.61 17.79
C THR A 321 17.16 0.02 16.63
N ALA A 322 17.76 -0.04 15.43
CA ALA A 322 17.12 -0.62 14.24
C ALA A 322 16.55 -2.03 14.48
N HIS A 323 17.16 -2.83 15.36
CA HIS A 323 16.65 -4.14 15.75
C HIS A 323 15.31 -4.06 16.50
N LYS A 324 15.16 -3.16 17.48
CA LYS A 324 13.91 -3.00 18.24
C LYS A 324 12.78 -2.47 17.38
N ILE A 325 13.09 -1.50 16.51
CA ILE A 325 12.15 -0.93 15.54
C ILE A 325 11.67 -2.01 14.56
N GLY A 326 12.60 -2.81 14.04
CA GLY A 326 12.28 -3.94 13.16
C GLY A 326 11.38 -4.97 13.85
N LEU A 327 11.68 -5.34 15.09
CA LEU A 327 10.86 -6.29 15.87
C LEU A 327 9.45 -5.74 16.16
N PHE A 328 9.34 -4.49 16.57
CA PHE A 328 8.06 -3.85 16.82
C PHE A 328 7.22 -3.77 15.54
N SER A 329 7.82 -3.31 14.43
CA SER A 329 7.14 -3.17 13.15
C SER A 329 6.68 -4.53 12.62
N ALA A 330 7.53 -5.55 12.78
CA ALA A 330 7.18 -6.93 12.49
C ALA A 330 6.01 -7.42 13.33
N ALA A 331 6.03 -7.19 14.65
CA ALA A 331 4.92 -7.56 15.53
C ALA A 331 3.62 -6.86 15.11
N ARG A 332 3.67 -5.56 14.80
CA ARG A 332 2.50 -4.78 14.38
C ARG A 332 1.88 -5.28 13.07
N HIS A 333 2.70 -5.49 12.05
CA HIS A 333 2.21 -6.00 10.76
C HIS A 333 1.76 -7.46 10.85
N ALA A 334 2.45 -8.29 11.64
CA ALA A 334 2.06 -9.68 11.85
C ALA A 334 0.71 -9.80 12.57
N THR A 335 0.49 -9.05 13.65
CA THR A 335 -0.78 -9.11 14.39
C THR A 335 -1.95 -8.61 13.53
N GLN A 336 -1.76 -7.54 12.77
CA GLN A 336 -2.76 -7.02 11.83
C GLN A 336 -3.03 -7.97 10.67
N GLY A 337 -1.98 -8.56 10.09
CA GLY A 337 -2.08 -9.56 9.03
C GLY A 337 -2.84 -10.81 9.48
N LEU A 338 -2.43 -11.39 10.61
CA LEU A 338 -3.07 -12.57 11.19
C LEU A 338 -4.54 -12.32 11.56
N ALA A 339 -4.85 -11.17 12.14
CA ALA A 339 -6.23 -10.81 12.47
C ALA A 339 -7.10 -10.69 11.22
N SER A 340 -6.58 -10.11 10.14
CA SER A 340 -7.31 -9.98 8.87
C SER A 340 -7.66 -11.33 8.24
N MET A 341 -6.80 -12.34 8.38
CA MET A 341 -6.98 -13.67 7.80
C MET A 341 -7.80 -14.62 8.68
N VAL A 342 -7.48 -14.68 9.98
CA VAL A 342 -8.04 -15.69 10.90
C VAL A 342 -9.32 -15.20 11.56
N LEU A 343 -9.31 -13.95 12.03
CA LEU A 343 -10.34 -13.43 12.94
C LEU A 343 -11.61 -12.99 12.18
N ILE A 344 -11.48 -12.65 10.89
CA ILE A 344 -12.62 -12.24 10.04
C ILE A 344 -13.70 -13.34 9.92
N ILE A 345 -13.32 -14.61 9.87
CA ILE A 345 -14.22 -15.75 9.65
C ILE A 345 -15.20 -15.92 10.83
N PRO A 346 -14.73 -16.08 12.08
CA PRO A 346 -15.62 -16.18 13.22
C PRO A 346 -16.40 -14.88 13.44
N LEU A 347 -15.79 -13.68 13.30
CA LEU A 347 -16.52 -12.43 13.49
C LEU A 347 -17.72 -12.30 12.54
N LYS A 348 -17.56 -12.67 11.26
CA LYS A 348 -18.66 -12.63 10.29
C LYS A 348 -19.79 -13.62 10.59
N ARG A 349 -19.55 -14.65 11.39
CA ARG A 349 -20.59 -15.60 11.83
C ARG A 349 -21.53 -14.99 12.86
N TYR A 350 -21.02 -14.09 13.69
CA TYR A 350 -21.75 -13.55 14.85
C TYR A 350 -22.12 -12.07 14.70
N LEU A 351 -21.44 -11.30 13.83
CA LEU A 351 -21.61 -9.85 13.71
C LEU A 351 -21.88 -9.42 12.27
N SER A 352 -22.64 -8.33 12.12
CA SER A 352 -22.84 -7.67 10.83
C SER A 352 -21.56 -6.97 10.36
N VAL A 353 -21.39 -6.82 9.04
CA VAL A 353 -20.23 -6.13 8.44
C VAL A 353 -20.04 -4.71 8.99
N VAL A 354 -21.14 -4.02 9.29
CA VAL A 354 -21.13 -2.67 9.89
C VAL A 354 -20.61 -2.71 11.32
N ASN A 355 -21.06 -3.66 12.14
CA ASN A 355 -20.61 -3.79 13.52
C ASN A 355 -19.12 -4.15 13.60
N ILE A 356 -18.65 -5.03 12.71
CA ILE A 356 -17.22 -5.37 12.60
C ILE A 356 -16.41 -4.12 12.24
N ALA A 357 -16.88 -3.32 11.27
CA ALA A 357 -16.21 -2.07 10.90
C ALA A 357 -16.12 -1.08 12.08
N LEU A 358 -17.21 -0.90 12.82
CA LEU A 358 -17.23 -0.01 14.00
C LEU A 358 -16.28 -0.50 15.10
N ILE A 359 -16.34 -1.77 15.46
CA ILE A 359 -15.45 -2.35 16.48
C ILE A 359 -13.99 -2.20 16.04
N SER A 360 -13.67 -2.52 14.78
CA SER A 360 -12.31 -2.37 14.27
C SER A 360 -11.82 -0.92 14.30
N ALA A 361 -12.68 0.06 14.02
CA ALA A 361 -12.34 1.47 14.12
C ALA A 361 -12.06 1.89 15.56
N VAL A 362 -12.87 1.44 16.53
CA VAL A 362 -12.65 1.71 17.96
C VAL A 362 -11.32 1.14 18.44
N PHE A 363 -11.01 -0.11 18.09
CA PHE A 363 -9.72 -0.74 18.44
C PHE A 363 -8.54 -0.01 17.76
N ASN A 364 -8.69 0.40 16.50
CA ASN A 364 -7.65 1.17 15.80
C ASN A 364 -7.39 2.53 16.49
N THR A 365 -8.45 3.25 16.84
CA THR A 365 -8.34 4.51 17.58
C THR A 365 -7.72 4.30 18.96
N GLY A 366 -8.14 3.27 19.69
CA GLY A 366 -7.53 2.91 20.96
C GLY A 366 -6.04 2.62 20.86
N SER A 367 -5.60 2.01 19.75
CA SER A 367 -4.18 1.78 19.49
C SER A 367 -3.39 3.08 19.31
N TYR A 368 -3.96 4.08 18.61
CA TYR A 368 -3.30 5.39 18.45
C TYR A 368 -3.26 6.19 19.75
N VAL A 369 -4.33 6.13 20.55
CA VAL A 369 -4.35 6.79 21.86
C VAL A 369 -3.29 6.17 22.78
N LEU A 370 -3.18 4.83 22.78
CA LEU A 370 -2.14 4.14 23.55
C LEU A 370 -0.74 4.51 23.07
N GLU A 371 -0.52 4.58 21.76
CA GLU A 371 0.75 4.98 21.15
C GLU A 371 1.15 6.40 21.54
N ALA A 372 0.20 7.34 21.52
CA ALA A 372 0.41 8.74 21.89
C ALA A 372 0.71 8.93 23.39
N LEU A 373 0.16 8.07 24.26
CA LEU A 373 0.37 8.15 25.71
C LEU A 373 1.55 7.26 26.19
N ALA A 374 2.16 6.50 25.30
CA ALA A 374 3.21 5.55 25.67
C ALA A 374 4.49 6.30 26.07
N THR A 375 4.93 6.10 27.32
CA THR A 375 6.20 6.62 27.85
C THR A 375 7.25 5.53 28.03
N THR A 376 6.83 4.27 28.03
CA THR A 376 7.71 3.11 28.24
C THR A 376 7.67 2.14 27.07
N THR A 377 8.79 1.43 26.85
CA THR A 377 8.93 0.45 25.76
C THR A 377 7.82 -0.60 25.79
N ILE A 378 7.43 -1.08 26.97
CA ILE A 378 6.40 -2.10 27.14
C ILE A 378 5.02 -1.57 26.69
N GLN A 379 4.68 -0.33 27.06
CA GLN A 379 3.42 0.30 26.62
C GLN A 379 3.36 0.40 25.11
N LEU A 380 4.47 0.74 24.45
CA LEU A 380 4.52 0.78 23.00
C LEU A 380 4.30 -0.62 22.40
N PHE A 381 4.96 -1.68 22.91
CA PHE A 381 4.74 -3.07 22.46
C PHE A 381 3.32 -3.61 22.70
N MET A 382 2.50 -2.97 23.54
CA MET A 382 1.07 -3.31 23.68
C MET A 382 0.24 -2.78 22.50
N VAL A 383 0.71 -1.75 21.78
CA VAL A 383 0.00 -1.15 20.65
C VAL A 383 -0.32 -2.17 19.54
N PRO A 384 0.63 -3.01 19.07
CA PRO A 384 0.34 -4.11 18.13
C PRO A 384 -0.79 -5.04 18.55
N ILE A 385 -0.96 -5.28 19.87
CA ILE A 385 -2.00 -6.17 20.41
C ILE A 385 -3.37 -5.49 20.32
N VAL A 386 -3.45 -4.23 20.72
CA VAL A 386 -4.68 -3.43 20.62
C VAL A 386 -5.05 -3.17 19.15
N ALA A 387 -4.05 -2.96 18.29
CA ALA A 387 -4.23 -2.69 16.86
C ALA A 387 -4.63 -3.92 16.02
N THR A 388 -4.67 -5.14 16.61
CA THR A 388 -4.99 -6.40 15.92
C THR A 388 -6.23 -6.28 15.03
N LEU A 389 -7.35 -5.79 15.58
CA LEU A 389 -8.60 -5.63 14.85
C LEU A 389 -8.60 -4.45 13.88
N GLY A 390 -7.66 -3.50 14.01
CA GLY A 390 -7.67 -2.24 13.26
C GLY A 390 -7.59 -2.42 11.74
N ALA A 391 -6.86 -3.44 11.26
CA ALA A 391 -6.74 -3.72 9.83
C ALA A 391 -8.08 -4.07 9.16
N LEU A 392 -9.02 -4.66 9.91
CA LEU A 392 -10.33 -5.06 9.40
C LEU A 392 -11.19 -3.87 8.98
N ALA A 393 -10.95 -2.67 9.53
CA ALA A 393 -11.75 -1.49 9.22
C ALA A 393 -11.72 -1.17 7.72
N THR A 394 -10.51 -1.16 7.14
CA THR A 394 -10.33 -0.85 5.71
C THR A 394 -10.96 -1.92 4.81
N THR A 395 -10.79 -3.21 5.14
CA THR A 395 -11.37 -4.33 4.39
C THR A 395 -12.90 -4.34 4.48
N MET A 396 -13.48 -4.03 5.64
CA MET A 396 -14.94 -4.01 5.80
C MET A 396 -15.58 -2.82 5.08
N LEU A 397 -14.95 -1.64 5.12
CA LEU A 397 -15.42 -0.48 4.37
C LEU A 397 -15.38 -0.73 2.85
N LYS A 398 -14.30 -1.36 2.33
CA LYS A 398 -14.23 -1.81 0.93
C LYS A 398 -15.36 -2.77 0.58
N ALA A 399 -15.64 -3.75 1.44
CA ALA A 399 -16.74 -4.70 1.22
C ALA A 399 -18.12 -4.02 1.20
N LEU A 400 -18.36 -3.02 2.08
CA LEU A 400 -19.60 -2.25 2.10
C LEU A 400 -19.76 -1.39 0.83
N LEU A 401 -18.69 -0.75 0.36
CA LEU A 401 -18.69 0.00 -0.90
C LEU A 401 -19.00 -0.91 -2.08
N SER A 402 -18.30 -2.05 -2.19
CA SER A 402 -18.50 -3.02 -3.26
C SER A 402 -19.92 -3.59 -3.27
N ALA A 403 -20.48 -3.94 -2.11
CA ALA A 403 -21.84 -4.46 -2.02
C ALA A 403 -22.91 -3.43 -2.40
N LYS A 404 -22.69 -2.15 -2.07
CA LYS A 404 -23.60 -1.06 -2.45
C LYS A 404 -23.55 -0.80 -3.96
N VAL A 405 -22.37 -0.87 -4.59
CA VAL A 405 -22.22 -0.70 -6.05
C VAL A 405 -22.72 -1.92 -6.82
N GLY A 406 -22.47 -3.14 -6.35
CA GLY A 406 -22.89 -4.38 -7.02
C GLY A 406 -24.42 -4.49 -7.17
N ARG A 407 -25.18 -4.03 -6.18
CA ARG A 407 -26.66 -3.98 -6.21
C ARG A 407 -27.24 -2.94 -7.19
N ILE A 408 -26.38 -2.10 -7.79
CA ILE A 408 -26.78 -1.05 -8.74
C ILE A 408 -26.60 -1.53 -10.19
N ASN A 409 -25.70 -2.50 -10.41
CA ASN A 409 -25.45 -3.09 -11.73
C ASN A 409 -26.30 -4.35 -12.01
N GLN A 410 -27.08 -4.80 -11.02
CA GLN A 410 -28.13 -5.81 -11.15
C GLN A 410 -29.48 -5.10 -11.21
#